data_AF-A0A7C1T6T8-F1
#
_entry.id   AF-A0A7C1T6T8-F1
#
_cell.length_a   1.000
_cell.length_b   1.000
_cell.length_c   1.000
_cell.angle_alpha   90.00
_cell.angle_beta   90.00
_cell.angle_gamma   90.00
#
_symmetry.space_group_name_H-M   'P 1'
#
loop_
_entity.id
_entity.type
_entity.pdbx_description
1 polymer ?
#
loop_
_entity_poly.entity_id
_entity_poly.type
_entity_poly.pdbx_seq_one_letter_code
_entity_poly.pdbx_strand_id
1 'polypeptide(L)'
;MRAETGLGSLPCCSELFRNPVLASLVNPQRDVICCADSYPVVLVPLEILHPHEEVDPARLSELRSDILSTGLIRKPVLVESETLVILDGHHRVQVLKRLGKRLVPALLISYNDPCVRVESWRSDWVVTKDLVLRAGLVGPLLPHKTSRHILCIDVPFVDVPLSALG
;
A
#
# COMPACT_ATOMS: atom_id res chain seq x y z
N MET A 1 26.42 -10.05 24.46
CA MET A 1 26.40 -8.94 23.50
C MET A 1 24.97 -8.83 22.97
N ARG A 2 24.14 -8.01 23.62
CA ARG A 2 22.74 -7.79 23.24
C ARG A 2 22.71 -6.56 22.34
N ALA A 3 22.18 -6.68 21.14
CA ALA A 3 21.89 -5.53 20.29
C ALA A 3 20.73 -4.76 20.93
N GLU A 4 21.00 -3.53 21.33
CA GLU A 4 19.99 -2.60 21.84
C GLU A 4 19.13 -2.15 20.64
N THR A 5 17.91 -2.67 20.58
CA THR A 5 16.87 -2.20 19.66
C THR A 5 16.31 -0.88 20.17
N GLY A 6 17.08 0.20 20.01
CA GLY A 6 16.57 1.55 20.12
C GLY A 6 15.94 1.93 18.78
N LEU A 7 14.61 1.86 18.68
CA LEU A 7 13.86 2.54 17.62
C LEU A 7 13.93 4.06 17.90
N GLY A 8 15.13 4.63 17.75
CA GLY A 8 15.28 6.07 17.61
C GLY A 8 14.48 6.49 16.37
N SER A 9 13.66 7.53 16.51
CA SER A 9 12.81 8.08 15.46
C SER A 9 13.55 8.09 14.13
N LEU A 10 13.21 7.17 13.22
CA LEU A 10 13.81 7.13 11.88
C LEU A 10 13.47 8.47 11.21
N PRO A 11 14.47 9.33 10.92
CA PRO A 11 14.22 10.65 10.34
C PRO A 11 13.58 10.55 8.94
N CYS A 12 13.63 9.39 8.27
CA CYS A 12 12.94 9.18 6.98
C CYS A 12 11.41 9.10 7.11
N CYS A 13 10.88 8.68 8.28
CA CYS A 13 9.45 8.47 8.45
C CYS A 13 8.67 9.79 8.49
N SER A 14 9.21 10.84 9.12
CA SER A 14 8.49 12.10 9.32
C SER A 14 8.01 12.75 8.01
N GLU A 15 8.76 12.56 6.93
CA GLU A 15 8.40 13.06 5.61
C GLU A 15 7.25 12.30 4.93
N LEU A 16 7.05 11.03 5.28
CA LEU A 16 5.99 10.19 4.70
C LEU A 16 4.69 10.24 5.52
N PHE A 17 4.73 10.78 6.73
CA PHE A 17 3.54 11.06 7.55
C PHE A 17 3.05 12.52 7.40
N ARG A 18 3.25 13.14 6.23
CA ARG A 18 2.77 14.51 5.95
C ARG A 18 1.24 14.60 5.77
N ASN A 19 0.59 13.51 5.39
CA ASN A 19 -0.87 13.48 5.27
C ASN A 19 -1.52 13.57 6.67
N PRO A 20 -2.39 14.57 6.93
CA PRO A 20 -2.96 14.79 8.26
C PRO A 20 -3.89 13.66 8.72
N VAL A 21 -4.60 13.01 7.79
CA VAL A 21 -5.46 11.87 8.11
C VAL A 21 -4.60 10.70 8.59
N LEU A 22 -3.55 10.36 7.82
CA LEU A 22 -2.61 9.30 8.19
C LEU A 22 -1.93 9.59 9.53
N ALA A 23 -1.43 10.81 9.71
CA ALA A 23 -0.75 11.24 10.95
C ALA A 23 -1.67 11.20 12.18
N SER A 24 -2.98 11.39 12.01
CA SER A 24 -3.95 11.32 13.11
C SER A 24 -4.36 9.89 13.48
N LEU A 25 -4.20 8.92 12.58
CA LEU A 25 -4.70 7.55 12.73
C LEU A 25 -3.60 6.53 13.01
N VAL A 26 -2.37 6.82 12.61
CA VAL A 26 -1.22 5.91 12.71
C VAL A 26 -0.22 6.44 13.72
N ASN A 27 0.18 5.59 14.67
CA ASN A 27 1.26 5.87 15.61
C ASN A 27 2.55 5.21 15.12
N PRO A 28 3.56 5.97 14.65
CA PRO A 28 4.79 5.40 14.11
C PRO A 28 5.60 4.52 15.09
N GLN A 29 5.43 4.70 16.40
CA GLN A 29 6.11 3.87 17.42
C GLN A 29 5.46 2.50 17.60
N ARG A 30 4.20 2.35 17.18
CA ARG A 30 3.40 1.12 17.38
C ARG A 30 3.08 0.41 16.07
N ASP A 31 2.77 1.17 15.04
CA ASP A 31 2.12 0.67 13.82
C ASP A 31 3.10 0.40 12.67
N VAL A 32 4.38 0.79 12.82
CA VAL A 32 5.45 0.42 11.88
C VAL A 32 5.80 -1.05 12.06
N ILE A 33 5.74 -1.82 10.97
CA ILE A 33 6.07 -3.24 10.92
C ILE A 33 7.56 -3.43 10.60
N CYS A 34 8.03 -2.78 9.55
CA CYS A 34 9.42 -2.85 9.07
C CYS A 34 9.71 -1.67 8.13
N CYS A 35 10.90 -1.62 7.56
CA CYS A 35 11.27 -0.70 6.48
C CYS A 35 11.84 -1.49 5.30
N ALA A 36 11.48 -1.09 4.09
CA ALA A 36 12.14 -1.47 2.84
C ALA A 36 13.14 -0.36 2.51
N ASP A 37 14.42 -0.57 2.79
CA ASP A 37 15.41 0.53 2.87
C ASP A 37 14.90 1.65 3.80
N SER A 38 14.61 2.83 3.25
CA SER A 38 14.09 4.00 3.98
C SER A 38 12.56 4.16 3.88
N TYR A 39 11.86 3.21 3.27
CA TYR A 39 10.41 3.27 3.05
C TYR A 39 9.67 2.45 4.12
N PRO A 40 8.87 3.06 5.00
CA PRO A 40 8.22 2.36 6.08
C PRO A 40 7.06 1.52 5.56
N VAL A 41 6.96 0.31 6.12
CA VAL A 41 5.75 -0.50 6.05
C VAL A 41 4.98 -0.33 7.35
N VAL A 42 3.76 0.18 7.27
CA VAL A 42 2.92 0.48 8.43
C VAL A 42 1.53 -0.11 8.31
N LEU A 43 0.89 -0.40 9.44
CA LEU A 43 -0.52 -0.75 9.45
C LEU A 43 -1.36 0.51 9.25
N VAL A 44 -2.19 0.51 8.21
CA VAL A 44 -3.12 1.62 7.90
C VAL A 44 -4.57 1.14 7.89
N PRO A 45 -5.53 1.99 8.28
CA PRO A 45 -6.95 1.72 8.06
C PRO A 45 -7.30 1.53 6.59
N LEU A 46 -8.10 0.50 6.26
CA LEU A 46 -8.53 0.23 4.88
C LEU A 46 -9.49 1.29 4.33
N GLU A 47 -10.18 2.00 5.21
CA GLU A 47 -11.20 3.01 4.90
C GLU A 47 -10.62 4.32 4.36
N ILE A 48 -9.37 4.64 4.70
CA ILE A 48 -8.70 5.87 4.24
C ILE A 48 -8.00 5.69 2.89
N LEU A 49 -8.00 4.48 2.33
CA LEU A 49 -7.31 4.16 1.08
C LEU A 49 -8.20 4.35 -0.13
N HIS A 50 -7.65 5.01 -1.14
CA HIS A 50 -8.35 5.37 -2.37
C HIS A 50 -7.91 4.47 -3.54
N PRO A 51 -8.77 3.58 -4.06
CA PRO A 51 -8.46 2.83 -5.26
C PRO A 51 -8.50 3.75 -6.49
N HIS A 52 -7.55 3.59 -7.41
CA HIS A 52 -7.60 4.25 -8.72
C HIS A 52 -7.90 3.29 -9.87
N GLU A 53 -7.93 1.97 -9.63
CA GLU A 53 -8.18 0.94 -10.63
C GLU A 53 -9.27 -0.05 -10.18
N GLU A 54 -9.97 -0.60 -11.17
CA GLU A 54 -10.91 -1.70 -10.99
C GLU A 54 -10.20 -3.01 -10.60
N VAL A 55 -10.91 -3.84 -9.85
CA VAL A 55 -10.46 -5.20 -9.51
C VAL A 55 -11.09 -6.23 -10.44
N ASP A 56 -10.26 -7.12 -10.98
CA ASP A 56 -10.73 -8.31 -11.68
C ASP A 56 -11.37 -9.34 -10.71
N PRO A 57 -12.63 -9.78 -10.94
CA PRO A 57 -13.33 -10.72 -10.05
C PRO A 57 -12.67 -12.11 -9.93
N ALA A 58 -12.08 -12.63 -11.01
CA ALA A 58 -11.43 -13.94 -10.99
C ALA A 58 -10.17 -13.89 -10.12
N ARG A 59 -9.32 -12.88 -10.35
CA ARG A 59 -8.12 -12.63 -9.55
C ARG A 59 -8.44 -12.38 -8.08
N LEU A 60 -9.56 -11.70 -7.82
CA LEU A 60 -10.03 -11.46 -6.45
C LEU A 60 -10.41 -12.76 -5.73
N SER A 61 -11.05 -13.69 -6.43
CA SER A 61 -11.44 -15.00 -5.89
C SER A 61 -10.22 -15.88 -5.60
N GLU A 62 -9.27 -15.95 -6.54
CA GLU A 62 -7.99 -16.64 -6.35
C GLU A 62 -7.23 -16.11 -5.13
N LEU A 63 -7.06 -14.78 -5.07
CA LEU A 63 -6.32 -14.14 -3.99
C LEU A 63 -7.02 -14.35 -2.64
N ARG A 64 -8.34 -14.30 -2.60
CA ARG A 64 -9.11 -14.61 -1.38
C ARG A 64 -8.84 -16.03 -0.91
N SER A 65 -8.84 -17.01 -1.81
CA SER A 65 -8.55 -18.40 -1.47
C SER A 65 -7.15 -18.55 -0.88
N ASP A 66 -6.14 -17.95 -1.51
CA ASP A 66 -4.74 -18.00 -1.06
C ASP A 66 -4.54 -17.35 0.33
N ILE A 67 -5.16 -16.19 0.55
CA ILE A 67 -5.11 -15.48 1.83
C ILE A 67 -5.79 -16.30 2.93
N LEU A 68 -6.93 -16.94 2.64
CA LEU A 68 -7.63 -17.78 3.61
C LEU A 68 -6.89 -19.08 3.92
N SER A 69 -6.26 -19.71 2.93
CA SER A 69 -5.49 -20.94 3.15
C SER A 69 -4.21 -20.71 3.94
N THR A 70 -3.55 -19.57 3.72
CA THR A 70 -2.31 -19.24 4.43
C THR A 70 -2.57 -18.54 5.76
N GLY A 71 -3.68 -17.80 5.88
CA GLY A 71 -3.95 -16.93 7.03
C GLY A 71 -3.09 -15.66 7.08
N LEU A 72 -2.38 -15.34 5.98
CA LEU A 72 -1.34 -14.30 5.95
C LEU A 72 -1.58 -13.29 4.83
N ILE A 73 -1.22 -12.04 5.10
CA ILE A 73 -0.91 -11.03 4.09
C ILE A 73 0.60 -11.01 3.88
N ARG A 74 1.05 -11.62 2.78
CA ARG A 74 2.48 -11.83 2.50
C ARG A 74 3.23 -10.58 2.06
N LYS A 75 2.56 -9.68 1.34
CA LYS A 75 3.15 -8.43 0.82
C LYS A 75 2.30 -7.21 1.21
N PRO A 76 2.92 -6.04 1.45
CA PRO A 76 2.20 -4.81 1.76
C PRO A 76 1.57 -4.19 0.50
N VAL A 77 0.49 -3.45 0.68
CA VAL A 77 -0.12 -2.60 -0.36
C VAL A 77 0.81 -1.40 -0.58
N LEU A 78 1.13 -1.06 -1.82
CA LEU A 78 1.90 0.15 -2.11
C LEU A 78 0.94 1.34 -2.09
N VAL A 79 1.25 2.38 -1.30
CA VAL A 79 0.36 3.51 -1.09
C VAL A 79 1.12 4.82 -1.28
N GLU A 80 0.51 5.76 -2.01
CA GLU A 80 1.04 7.11 -2.13
C GLU A 80 0.81 7.86 -0.82
N SER A 81 1.90 8.31 -0.20
CA SER A 81 1.90 8.76 1.19
C SER A 81 1.12 10.06 1.46
N GLU A 82 1.00 10.94 0.45
CA GLU A 82 0.36 12.24 0.62
C GLU A 82 -1.14 12.21 0.31
N THR A 83 -1.57 11.31 -0.57
CA THR A 83 -2.93 11.23 -1.10
C THR A 83 -3.67 9.96 -0.70
N LEU A 84 -2.96 8.96 -0.17
CA LEU A 84 -3.50 7.64 0.22
C LEU A 84 -4.09 6.85 -0.94
N VAL A 85 -3.69 7.19 -2.18
CA VAL A 85 -4.03 6.42 -3.37
C VAL A 85 -3.27 5.11 -3.36
N ILE A 86 -3.99 4.01 -3.58
CA ILE A 86 -3.42 2.67 -3.70
C ILE A 86 -2.67 2.60 -5.02
N LEU A 87 -1.36 2.38 -4.99
CA LEU A 87 -0.54 2.26 -6.20
C LEU A 87 -0.52 0.82 -6.70
N ASP A 88 -0.35 -0.13 -5.79
CA ASP A 88 -0.43 -1.56 -6.08
C ASP A 88 -1.10 -2.30 -4.92
N GLY A 89 -1.96 -3.28 -5.25
CA GLY A 89 -2.60 -4.14 -4.27
C GLY A 89 -4.11 -3.92 -4.07
N HIS A 90 -4.83 -3.37 -5.06
CA HIS A 90 -6.28 -3.16 -5.01
C HIS A 90 -7.06 -4.42 -4.65
N HIS A 91 -6.68 -5.57 -5.23
CA HIS A 91 -7.29 -6.85 -4.88
C HIS A 91 -7.07 -7.21 -3.41
N ARG A 92 -5.88 -6.94 -2.84
CA ARG A 92 -5.59 -7.23 -1.42
C ARG A 92 -6.48 -6.40 -0.51
N VAL A 93 -6.61 -5.10 -0.79
CA VAL A 93 -7.52 -4.19 -0.08
C VAL A 93 -8.95 -4.69 -0.18
N GLN A 94 -9.41 -5.08 -1.38
CA GLN A 94 -10.78 -5.52 -1.58
C GLN A 94 -11.07 -6.88 -0.90
N VAL A 95 -10.13 -7.82 -0.91
CA VAL A 95 -10.27 -9.07 -0.14
C VAL A 95 -10.40 -8.76 1.35
N LEU A 96 -9.50 -7.94 1.89
CA LEU A 96 -9.51 -7.60 3.32
C LEU A 96 -10.81 -6.90 3.74
N LYS A 97 -11.32 -5.96 2.94
CA LYS A 97 -12.65 -5.34 3.15
C LYS A 97 -13.76 -6.39 3.20
N ARG A 98 -13.77 -7.36 2.27
CA ARG A 98 -14.76 -8.45 2.23
C ARG A 98 -14.63 -9.44 3.39
N LEU A 99 -13.46 -9.56 3.97
CA LEU A 99 -13.20 -10.39 5.16
C LEU A 99 -13.48 -9.64 6.47
N GLY A 100 -13.99 -8.40 6.42
CA GLY A 100 -14.30 -7.60 7.61
C GLY A 100 -13.06 -7.10 8.35
N LYS A 101 -11.89 -7.08 7.69
CA LYS A 101 -10.67 -6.52 8.26
C LYS A 101 -10.70 -5.01 8.22
N ARG A 102 -10.01 -4.39 9.17
CA ARG A 102 -9.96 -2.93 9.34
C ARG A 102 -8.61 -2.35 8.95
N LEU A 103 -7.54 -3.14 9.06
CA LEU A 103 -6.17 -2.71 8.78
C LEU A 103 -5.56 -3.47 7.60
N VAL A 104 -4.51 -2.89 7.03
CA VAL A 104 -3.65 -3.51 6.02
C VAL A 104 -2.20 -3.04 6.18
N PRO A 105 -1.19 -3.91 6.00
CA PRO A 105 0.18 -3.44 5.86
C PRO A 105 0.33 -2.65 4.57
N ALA A 106 0.80 -1.41 4.67
CA ALA A 106 1.04 -0.51 3.56
C ALA A 106 2.49 -0.04 3.53
N LEU A 107 3.13 -0.17 2.37
CA LEU A 107 4.42 0.44 2.07
C LEU A 107 4.15 1.86 1.58
N LEU A 108 4.59 2.84 2.36
CA LEU A 108 4.37 4.25 2.05
C LEU A 108 5.48 4.79 1.15
N ILE A 109 5.10 5.47 0.08
CA ILE A 109 6.04 6.14 -0.82
C ILE A 109 5.43 7.45 -1.33
N SER A 110 6.24 8.49 -1.47
CA SER A 110 5.79 9.72 -2.13
C SER A 110 5.88 9.57 -3.64
N TYR A 111 4.85 10.01 -4.36
CA TYR A 111 4.92 10.10 -5.81
C TYR A 111 5.93 11.13 -6.32
N ASN A 112 6.38 12.06 -5.49
CA ASN A 112 7.48 12.96 -5.83
C ASN A 112 8.86 12.29 -5.74
N ASP A 113 8.93 11.10 -5.14
CA ASP A 113 10.16 10.33 -5.04
C ASP A 113 10.56 9.75 -6.43
N PRO A 114 11.80 9.95 -6.89
CA PRO A 114 12.29 9.35 -8.13
C PRO A 114 12.32 7.81 -8.10
N CYS A 115 12.27 7.20 -6.91
CA CYS A 115 12.24 5.75 -6.74
C CYS A 115 10.99 5.10 -7.31
N VAL A 116 9.86 5.83 -7.38
CA VAL A 116 8.63 5.34 -7.99
C VAL A 116 8.46 5.90 -9.39
N ARG A 117 8.31 4.99 -10.35
CA ARG A 117 7.92 5.30 -11.74
C ARG A 117 6.61 4.60 -12.06
N VAL A 118 5.87 5.14 -13.02
CA VAL A 118 4.65 4.51 -13.52
C VAL A 118 4.75 4.35 -15.02
N GLU A 119 4.40 3.17 -15.49
CA GLU A 119 4.29 2.80 -16.89
C GLU A 119 2.90 2.23 -17.16
N SER A 120 2.56 2.04 -18.43
CA SER A 120 1.31 1.39 -18.82
C SER A 120 1.50 -0.11 -18.98
N TRP A 121 0.52 -0.91 -18.54
CA TRP A 121 0.44 -2.32 -18.94
C TRP A 121 -0.01 -2.51 -20.39
N ARG A 122 -0.61 -1.49 -21.00
CA ARG A 122 -1.25 -1.55 -22.32
C ARG A 122 -0.60 -0.58 -23.29
N SER A 123 -0.35 -1.02 -24.51
CA SER A 123 0.31 -0.19 -25.54
C SER A 123 -0.53 1.00 -26.01
N ASP A 124 -1.85 0.94 -25.84
CA ASP A 124 -2.82 1.97 -26.22
C ASP A 124 -3.07 3.01 -25.12
N TRP A 125 -2.39 2.91 -23.97
CA TRP A 125 -2.57 3.82 -22.83
C TRP A 125 -1.28 4.56 -22.49
N VAL A 126 -1.42 5.86 -22.25
CA VAL A 126 -0.37 6.69 -21.63
C VAL A 126 -0.77 6.92 -20.17
N VAL A 127 0.03 6.38 -19.26
CA VAL A 127 -0.19 6.53 -17.82
C VAL A 127 0.81 7.51 -17.24
N THR A 128 0.30 8.48 -16.48
CA THR A 128 1.11 9.43 -15.71
C THR A 128 0.76 9.34 -14.24
N LYS A 129 1.67 9.82 -13.37
CA LYS A 129 1.41 9.95 -11.94
C LYS A 129 0.15 10.77 -11.68
N ASP A 130 -0.03 11.89 -12.38
CA ASP A 130 -1.24 12.73 -12.28
C ASP A 130 -2.52 12.02 -12.70
N LEU A 131 -2.47 11.12 -13.68
CA LEU A 131 -3.64 10.33 -14.07
C LEU A 131 -4.05 9.39 -12.94
N VAL A 132 -3.08 8.68 -12.35
CA VAL A 132 -3.32 7.76 -11.23
C VAL A 132 -3.90 8.51 -10.02
N LEU A 133 -3.30 9.64 -9.65
CA LEU A 133 -3.80 10.45 -8.52
C LEU A 133 -5.22 10.98 -8.78
N ARG A 134 -5.49 11.51 -9.99
CA ARG A 134 -6.83 11.99 -10.33
C ARG A 134 -7.87 10.88 -10.28
N ALA A 135 -7.56 9.69 -10.80
CA ALA A 135 -8.46 8.55 -10.76
C ALA A 135 -8.73 8.06 -9.33
N GLY A 136 -7.74 8.09 -8.44
CA GLY A 136 -7.92 7.74 -7.03
C GLY A 136 -8.72 8.77 -6.23
N LEU A 137 -8.55 10.06 -6.52
CA LEU A 137 -9.11 11.14 -5.70
C LEU A 137 -10.50 11.62 -6.14
N VAL A 138 -10.74 11.74 -7.45
CA VAL A 138 -11.94 12.43 -7.98
C VAL A 138 -12.53 11.80 -9.24
N GLY A 139 -11.76 10.97 -9.96
CA GLY A 139 -12.15 10.40 -11.24
C GLY A 139 -12.88 9.05 -11.13
N PRO A 140 -13.41 8.53 -12.24
CA PRO A 140 -13.78 7.12 -12.30
C PRO A 140 -12.54 6.25 -12.14
N LEU A 141 -12.74 5.02 -11.63
CA LEU A 141 -11.67 4.02 -11.62
C LEU A 141 -11.20 3.76 -13.05
N LEU A 142 -9.89 3.61 -13.21
CA LEU A 142 -9.30 3.13 -14.44
C LEU A 142 -9.59 1.63 -14.62
N PRO A 143 -9.68 1.14 -15.86
CA PRO A 143 -9.79 -0.29 -16.11
C PRO A 143 -8.66 -1.08 -15.44
N HIS A 144 -8.95 -2.31 -15.01
CA HIS A 144 -7.96 -3.20 -14.43
C HIS A 144 -6.69 -3.35 -15.30
N LYS A 145 -5.50 -3.31 -14.68
CA LYS A 145 -4.20 -3.33 -15.37
C LYS A 145 -4.06 -2.16 -16.33
N THR A 146 -4.21 -0.96 -15.80
CA THR A 146 -3.87 0.27 -16.52
C THR A 146 -2.46 0.71 -16.17
N SER A 147 -2.15 0.83 -14.88
CA SER A 147 -0.87 1.32 -14.37
C SER A 147 0.04 0.20 -13.85
N ARG A 148 1.33 0.34 -14.11
CA ARG A 148 2.40 -0.51 -13.60
C ARG A 148 3.40 0.35 -12.87
N HIS A 149 3.45 0.22 -11.54
CA HIS A 149 4.48 0.90 -10.74
C HIS A 149 5.76 0.08 -10.72
N ILE A 150 6.86 0.78 -10.93
CA ILE A 150 8.21 0.24 -10.85
C ILE A 150 8.92 1.00 -9.74
N LEU A 151 9.49 0.24 -8.81
CA LEU A 151 10.22 0.76 -7.66
C LEU A 151 11.73 0.54 -7.85
N CYS A 152 12.52 1.43 -7.28
CA CYS A 152 13.98 1.28 -7.17
C CYS A 152 14.42 0.36 -6.02
N ILE A 153 13.46 -0.16 -5.24
CA ILE A 153 13.65 -1.05 -4.09
C ILE A 153 12.88 -2.36 -4.29
N ASP A 154 13.27 -3.38 -3.53
CA ASP A 154 12.47 -4.60 -3.40
C ASP A 154 11.34 -4.42 -2.39
N VAL A 155 10.13 -4.80 -2.79
CA VAL A 155 8.98 -4.82 -1.87
C VAL A 155 9.15 -6.01 -0.90
N PRO A 156 9.20 -5.76 0.43
CA PRO A 156 9.50 -6.80 1.40
C PRO A 156 8.32 -7.77 1.56
N PHE A 157 8.63 -8.98 2.01
CA PHE A 157 7.63 -9.85 2.63
C PHE A 157 7.36 -9.36 4.06
N VAL A 158 6.08 -9.36 4.44
CA VAL A 158 5.63 -8.85 5.75
C VAL A 158 4.91 -9.92 6.57
N ASP A 159 4.38 -10.96 5.91
CA ASP A 159 3.71 -12.12 6.51
C ASP A 159 2.81 -11.78 7.72
N VAL A 160 1.98 -10.75 7.57
CA VAL A 160 1.11 -10.26 8.64
C VAL A 160 -0.10 -11.19 8.79
N PRO A 161 -0.37 -11.77 9.97
CA PRO A 161 -1.53 -12.61 10.20
C PRO A 161 -2.86 -11.87 10.04
N LEU A 162 -3.87 -12.52 9.46
CA LEU A 162 -5.23 -11.96 9.37
C LEU A 162 -5.83 -11.61 10.74
N SER A 163 -5.41 -12.30 11.81
CA SER A 163 -5.85 -12.01 13.18
C SER A 163 -5.34 -10.66 13.70
N ALA A 164 -4.24 -10.13 13.14
CA ALA A 164 -3.67 -8.84 13.53
C ALA A 164 -4.33 -7.65 12.79
N LEU A 165 -5.19 -7.90 11.80
CA LEU A 165 -5.77 -6.87 10.92
C LEU A 165 -7.14 -6.34 11.36
N GLY A 166 -7.43 -6.48 12.65
CA GLY A 166 -8.62 -5.94 13.30
C GLY A 166 -9.89 -6.76 13.13
#